data_AF-A0A7J7MMP0-F1
#
_entry.id   AF-A0A7J7MMP0-F1
#
_cell.length_a   1.000
_cell.length_b   1.000
_cell.length_c   1.000
_cell.angle_alpha   90.00
_cell.angle_beta   90.00
_cell.angle_gamma   90.00
#
_symmetry.space_group_name_H-M   'P 1'
#
loop_
_entity.id
_entity.type
_entity.pdbx_description
1 polymer ?
#
loop_
_entity_poly.entity_id
_entity_poly.type
_entity_poly.pdbx_seq_one_letter_code
_entity_poly.pdbx_strand_id
1 'polypeptide(L)'
;MDSDAALTFKKAKMIKLRLESLDRANTANRNIPECGPGSLSDRTRISLVNTKKKKLKKSMASFNELREKIGLDYNEIVQRWYFTVIGNNPELISTGENETFMQIVIQEQGRGQVFDTISEMKERHAAVKEIEKGLYELNQVFLEMSMLVEAQDEQLNDIQRQLSQAKSFVKDGMEGLQSTECQETSKEDS
;
A
#
# COMPACT_ATOMS: atom_id res chain seq x y z
N MET A 1 -19.09 -0.27 3.60
CA MET A 1 -18.05 -0.93 2.79
C MET A 1 -17.78 -0.13 1.52
N ASP A 2 -18.80 0.14 0.69
CA ASP A 2 -18.70 0.88 -0.59
C ASP A 2 -18.15 2.31 -0.43
N SER A 3 -18.72 3.05 0.52
CA SER A 3 -18.23 4.38 0.92
C SER A 3 -16.77 4.32 1.38
N ASP A 4 -16.38 3.27 2.10
CA ASP A 4 -15.06 3.16 2.70
C ASP A 4 -13.96 2.88 1.66
N ALA A 5 -14.26 2.05 0.65
CA ALA A 5 -13.34 1.78 -0.46
C ALA A 5 -13.13 3.05 -1.31
N ALA A 6 -14.22 3.74 -1.68
CA ALA A 6 -14.14 4.99 -2.44
C ALA A 6 -13.43 6.11 -1.65
N LEU A 7 -13.65 6.21 -0.34
CA LEU A 7 -12.96 7.14 0.54
C LEU A 7 -11.47 6.81 0.68
N THR A 8 -11.13 5.52 0.81
CA THR A 8 -9.74 5.05 0.87
C THR A 8 -8.99 5.43 -0.40
N PHE A 9 -9.62 5.26 -1.54
CA PHE A 9 -9.07 5.66 -2.82
C PHE A 9 -8.85 7.18 -2.95
N LYS A 10 -9.86 7.99 -2.59
CA LYS A 10 -9.72 9.46 -2.58
C LYS A 10 -8.57 9.91 -1.67
N LYS A 11 -8.42 9.28 -0.50
CA LYS A 11 -7.30 9.53 0.41
C LYS A 11 -5.96 9.14 -0.21
N ALA A 12 -5.87 7.98 -0.86
CA ALA A 12 -4.66 7.52 -1.54
C ALA A 12 -4.19 8.53 -2.61
N LYS A 13 -5.11 8.99 -3.47
CA LYS A 13 -4.85 10.03 -4.47
C LYS A 13 -4.38 11.34 -3.84
N MET A 14 -5.03 11.79 -2.77
CA MET A 14 -4.64 13.02 -2.07
C MET A 14 -3.22 12.90 -1.47
N ILE A 15 -2.90 11.77 -0.84
CA ILE A 15 -1.57 11.53 -0.26
C ILE A 15 -0.52 11.52 -1.37
N LYS A 16 -0.80 10.86 -2.50
CA LYS A 16 0.07 10.89 -3.69
C LYS A 16 0.39 12.31 -4.12
N LEU A 17 -0.62 13.14 -4.36
CA LEU A 17 -0.44 14.52 -4.83
C LEU A 17 0.37 15.36 -3.82
N ARG A 18 0.17 15.12 -2.51
CA ARG A 18 0.95 15.78 -1.46
C ARG A 18 2.41 15.32 -1.45
N LEU A 19 2.70 14.05 -1.72
CA LEU A 19 4.08 13.55 -1.81
C LEU A 19 4.81 14.14 -3.02
N GLU A 20 4.17 14.22 -4.19
CA GLU A 20 4.74 14.88 -5.36
C GLU A 20 4.97 16.39 -5.12
N SER A 21 4.07 17.03 -4.38
CA SER A 21 4.27 18.43 -3.96
C SER A 21 5.45 18.58 -3.01
N LEU A 22 5.69 17.62 -2.12
CA LEU A 22 6.86 17.60 -1.25
C LEU A 22 8.15 17.38 -2.06
N ASP A 23 8.13 16.53 -3.08
CA ASP A 23 9.27 16.37 -3.99
C ASP A 23 9.60 17.68 -4.70
N ARG A 24 8.59 18.37 -5.25
CA ARG A 24 8.78 19.69 -5.87
C ARG A 24 9.35 20.71 -4.88
N ALA A 25 8.83 20.74 -3.66
CA ALA A 25 9.32 21.63 -2.61
C ALA A 25 10.77 21.30 -2.20
N ASN A 26 11.14 20.01 -2.17
CA ASN A 26 12.52 19.59 -1.91
C ASN A 26 13.45 20.02 -3.05
N THR A 27 13.05 19.86 -4.30
CA THR A 27 13.81 20.35 -5.46
C THR A 27 14.00 21.86 -5.40
N ALA A 28 12.96 22.63 -5.07
CA ALA A 28 13.06 24.09 -4.93
C ALA A 28 13.97 24.52 -3.77
N ASN A 29 13.98 23.75 -2.67
CA ASN A 29 14.82 24.02 -1.50
C ASN A 29 16.32 23.99 -1.83
N ARG A 30 16.73 23.23 -2.86
CA ARG A 30 18.11 23.16 -3.34
C ARG A 30 18.67 24.48 -3.89
N ASN A 31 17.79 25.43 -4.22
CA ASN A 31 18.19 26.76 -4.69
C ASN A 31 18.47 27.73 -3.54
N ILE A 32 18.22 27.35 -2.29
CA ILE A 32 18.49 28.17 -1.10
C ILE A 32 19.98 28.01 -0.73
N PRO A 33 20.69 29.09 -0.34
CA PRO A 33 22.05 29.00 0.19
C PRO A 33 22.15 27.95 1.31
N GLU A 34 23.24 27.19 1.34
CA GLU A 34 23.51 26.09 2.29
C GLU A 34 22.58 24.86 2.20
N CYS A 35 21.50 24.91 1.41
CA CYS A 35 20.56 23.81 1.22
C CYS A 35 20.73 23.08 -0.12
N GLY A 36 21.89 23.24 -0.76
CA GLY A 36 22.18 22.65 -2.07
C GLY A 36 22.07 21.11 -2.10
N PRO A 37 22.13 20.51 -3.31
CA PRO A 37 22.06 19.07 -3.49
C PRO A 37 23.07 18.34 -2.60
N GLY A 38 22.61 17.34 -1.83
CA GLY A 38 23.47 16.57 -0.94
C GLY A 38 23.83 17.24 0.39
N SER A 39 23.30 18.43 0.69
CA SER A 39 23.37 19.02 2.03
C SER A 39 22.67 18.13 3.07
N LEU A 40 22.98 18.31 4.35
CA LEU A 40 22.29 17.60 5.45
C LEU A 40 20.78 17.87 5.42
N SER A 41 20.39 19.11 5.13
CA SER A 41 18.99 19.51 4.97
C SER A 41 18.33 18.77 3.81
N ASP A 42 18.93 18.80 2.61
CA ASP A 42 18.43 18.11 1.41
C ASP A 42 18.28 16.60 1.66
N ARG A 43 19.32 15.96 2.21
CA ARG A 43 19.31 14.52 2.55
C ARG A 43 18.21 14.15 3.54
N THR A 44 18.06 14.93 4.61
CA THR A 44 17.03 14.70 5.63
C THR A 44 15.63 14.84 5.03
N ARG A 45 15.42 15.87 4.21
CA ARG A 45 14.13 16.12 3.54
C ARG A 45 13.77 15.03 2.55
N ILE A 46 14.73 14.56 1.73
CA ILE A 46 14.54 13.43 0.81
C ILE A 46 14.20 12.16 1.59
N SER A 47 14.97 11.84 2.63
CA SER A 47 14.76 10.65 3.45
C SER A 47 13.35 10.61 4.07
N LEU A 48 12.86 11.75 4.59
CA LEU A 48 11.51 11.84 5.15
C LEU A 48 10.42 11.60 4.09
N VAL A 49 10.56 12.19 2.90
CA VAL A 49 9.60 11.98 1.81
C VAL A 49 9.63 10.53 1.33
N ASN A 50 10.81 9.94 1.18
CA ASN A 50 10.97 8.54 0.76
C ASN A 50 10.37 7.57 1.78
N THR A 51 10.56 7.83 3.08
CA THR A 51 9.93 7.04 4.14
C THR A 51 8.41 7.06 4.04
N LYS A 52 7.83 8.24 3.74
CA LYS A 52 6.38 8.35 3.55
C LYS A 52 5.90 7.66 2.27
N LYS A 53 6.65 7.74 1.17
CA LYS A 53 6.37 7.00 -0.07
C LYS A 53 6.39 5.48 0.15
N LYS A 54 7.41 4.96 0.86
CA LYS A 54 7.49 3.54 1.23
C LYS A 54 6.30 3.09 2.08
N LYS A 55 5.87 3.90 3.04
CA LYS A 55 4.66 3.62 3.85
C LYS A 55 3.39 3.58 3.00
N LEU A 56 3.23 4.52 2.07
CA LEU A 56 2.10 4.51 1.13
C LEU A 56 2.11 3.25 0.26
N LYS A 57 3.27 2.90 -0.34
CA LYS A 57 3.44 1.68 -1.13
C LYS A 57 3.05 0.42 -0.34
N LYS A 58 3.52 0.30 0.91
CA LYS A 58 3.16 -0.83 1.79
C LYS A 58 1.65 -0.88 2.06
N SER A 59 1.02 0.26 2.36
CA SER A 59 -0.42 0.33 2.60
C SER A 59 -1.23 -0.07 1.36
N MET A 60 -0.77 0.32 0.16
CA MET A 60 -1.42 -0.06 -1.10
C MET A 60 -1.26 -1.55 -1.39
N ALA A 61 -0.09 -2.13 -1.10
CA ALA A 61 0.14 -3.57 -1.24
C ALA A 61 -0.80 -4.39 -0.33
N SER A 62 -0.94 -4.02 0.94
CA SER A 62 -1.87 -4.69 1.86
C SER A 62 -3.34 -4.57 1.42
N PHE A 63 -3.73 -3.47 0.77
CA PHE A 63 -5.07 -3.36 0.19
C PHE A 63 -5.25 -4.30 -1.01
N ASN A 64 -4.22 -4.47 -1.83
CA ASN A 64 -4.25 -5.41 -2.94
C ASN A 64 -4.35 -6.87 -2.46
N GLU A 65 -3.62 -7.24 -1.40
CA GLU A 65 -3.74 -8.57 -0.77
C GLU A 65 -5.17 -8.81 -0.24
N LEU A 66 -5.78 -7.83 0.43
CA LEU A 66 -7.15 -7.93 0.91
C LEU A 66 -8.14 -8.16 -0.23
N ARG A 67 -7.96 -7.45 -1.34
CA ARG A 67 -8.72 -7.67 -2.57
C ARG A 67 -8.59 -9.11 -3.06
N GLU A 68 -7.37 -9.63 -3.13
CA GLU A 68 -7.13 -10.96 -3.70
C GLU A 68 -7.85 -12.00 -2.85
N LYS A 69 -7.81 -11.83 -1.52
CA LYS A 69 -8.58 -12.64 -0.60
C LYS A 69 -10.08 -12.57 -0.87
N ILE A 70 -10.66 -11.38 -1.04
CA ILE A 70 -12.10 -11.22 -1.34
C ILE A 70 -12.47 -11.90 -2.68
N GLY A 71 -11.60 -11.80 -3.69
CA GLY A 71 -11.80 -12.46 -4.97
C GLY A 71 -11.75 -13.99 -4.86
N LEU A 72 -10.84 -14.53 -4.05
CA LEU A 72 -10.78 -15.97 -3.75
C LEU A 72 -12.02 -16.45 -3.01
N ASP A 73 -12.44 -15.73 -1.96
CA ASP A 73 -13.64 -16.05 -1.19
C ASP A 73 -14.89 -16.08 -2.11
N TYR A 74 -15.00 -15.11 -3.03
CA TYR A 74 -16.08 -15.09 -4.03
C TYR A 74 -16.05 -16.32 -4.96
N ASN A 75 -14.89 -16.69 -5.49
CA ASN A 75 -14.77 -17.85 -6.35
C ASN A 75 -15.18 -19.14 -5.63
N GLU A 76 -14.81 -19.30 -4.36
CA GLU A 76 -15.23 -20.46 -3.55
C GLU A 76 -16.76 -20.53 -3.40
N ILE A 77 -17.41 -19.39 -3.16
CA ILE A 77 -18.87 -19.31 -3.01
C ILE A 77 -19.56 -19.65 -4.33
N VAL A 78 -19.07 -19.12 -5.46
CA VAL A 78 -19.60 -19.44 -6.79
C VAL A 78 -19.45 -20.93 -7.10
N GLN A 79 -18.29 -21.52 -6.80
CA GLN A 79 -18.06 -22.96 -6.95
C GLN A 79 -19.01 -23.79 -6.09
N ARG A 80 -19.23 -23.40 -4.83
CA ARG A 80 -20.15 -24.09 -3.92
C ARG A 80 -21.60 -24.01 -4.41
N TRP A 81 -22.03 -22.86 -4.91
CA TRP A 81 -23.33 -22.65 -5.54
C TRP A 81 -23.49 -23.55 -6.76
N TYR A 82 -22.49 -23.57 -7.64
CA TYR A 82 -22.47 -24.43 -8.84
C TYR A 82 -22.68 -25.90 -8.46
N PHE A 83 -21.93 -26.38 -7.47
CA PHE A 83 -22.02 -27.77 -7.02
C PHE A 83 -23.39 -28.10 -6.41
N THR A 84 -23.98 -27.17 -5.68
CA THR A 84 -25.26 -27.37 -4.97
C THR A 84 -26.48 -27.24 -5.89
N VAL A 85 -26.42 -26.37 -6.91
CA VAL A 85 -27.55 -26.07 -7.80
C VAL A 85 -27.51 -26.86 -9.10
N ILE A 86 -26.33 -27.08 -9.70
CA ILE A 86 -26.23 -27.66 -11.05
C ILE A 86 -26.07 -29.17 -11.03
N GLY A 87 -25.35 -29.74 -10.07
CA GLY A 87 -24.99 -31.16 -10.12
C GLY A 87 -24.17 -31.50 -11.37
N ASN A 88 -22.85 -31.60 -11.20
CA ASN A 88 -21.90 -32.27 -12.12
C ASN A 88 -21.86 -31.91 -13.63
N ASN A 89 -22.47 -30.82 -14.12
CA ASN A 89 -22.31 -30.42 -15.53
C ASN A 89 -21.42 -29.18 -15.67
N PRO A 90 -20.09 -29.30 -15.94
CA PRO A 90 -19.11 -28.19 -15.92
C PRO A 90 -19.10 -27.25 -17.15
N GLU A 91 -19.92 -27.48 -18.18
CA GLU A 91 -19.84 -26.75 -19.46
C GLU A 91 -20.34 -25.29 -19.41
N LEU A 92 -21.15 -24.93 -18.40
CA LEU A 92 -21.73 -23.58 -18.25
C LEU A 92 -20.77 -22.51 -17.71
N ILE A 93 -19.61 -22.91 -17.18
CA ILE A 93 -18.61 -21.99 -16.60
C ILE A 93 -17.94 -21.13 -17.69
N SER A 94 -17.86 -21.63 -18.92
CA SER A 94 -17.09 -21.02 -20.01
C SER A 94 -17.86 -19.95 -20.79
N THR A 95 -19.19 -20.03 -20.82
CA THR A 95 -20.02 -19.18 -21.70
C THR A 95 -20.37 -17.81 -21.12
N GLY A 96 -20.24 -17.59 -19.81
CA GLY A 96 -20.54 -16.29 -19.19
C GLY A 96 -22.03 -15.89 -19.19
N GLU A 97 -22.93 -16.80 -19.57
CA GLU A 97 -24.40 -16.59 -19.64
C GLU A 97 -25.08 -16.73 -18.27
N ASN A 98 -24.51 -16.07 -17.26
CA ASN A 98 -24.92 -16.21 -15.87
C ASN A 98 -26.34 -15.64 -15.59
N GLU A 99 -26.76 -14.63 -16.36
CA GLU A 99 -28.08 -13.97 -16.21
C GLU A 99 -29.25 -14.79 -16.77
N THR A 100 -29.09 -15.38 -17.95
CA THR A 100 -30.12 -16.19 -18.60
C THR A 100 -30.38 -17.48 -17.81
N PHE A 101 -29.33 -18.08 -17.25
CA PHE A 101 -29.43 -19.27 -16.41
C PHE A 101 -30.15 -19.01 -15.08
N MET A 102 -29.95 -17.82 -14.50
CA MET A 102 -30.61 -17.41 -13.25
C MET A 102 -32.14 -17.38 -13.39
N GLN A 103 -32.66 -17.04 -14.59
CA GLN A 103 -34.10 -17.12 -14.86
C GLN A 103 -34.63 -18.56 -14.91
N ILE A 104 -33.85 -19.50 -15.44
CA ILE A 104 -34.23 -20.92 -15.56
C ILE A 104 -34.33 -21.57 -14.16
N VAL A 105 -33.36 -21.33 -13.28
CA VAL A 105 -33.37 -21.87 -11.90
C VAL A 105 -34.53 -21.33 -11.07
N ILE A 106 -34.90 -20.06 -11.25
CA ILE A 106 -36.06 -19.42 -10.59
C ILE A 106 -37.38 -20.03 -11.07
N GLN A 107 -37.47 -20.37 -12.37
CA GLN A 107 -38.67 -20.99 -12.94
C GLN A 107 -38.83 -22.47 -12.57
N GLU A 108 -37.75 -23.25 -12.50
CA GLU A 108 -37.87 -24.70 -12.37
C GLU A 108 -37.92 -25.23 -10.94
N GLN A 109 -37.25 -24.60 -9.95
CA GLN A 109 -36.91 -25.36 -8.73
C GLN A 109 -37.61 -25.02 -7.42
N GLY A 110 -38.44 -23.96 -7.32
CA GLY A 110 -39.39 -23.74 -6.19
C GLY A 110 -38.86 -23.90 -4.74
N ARG A 111 -37.53 -23.94 -4.53
CA ARG A 111 -36.88 -24.26 -3.26
C ARG A 111 -36.43 -22.96 -2.61
N GLY A 112 -37.05 -22.55 -1.51
CA GLY A 112 -36.71 -21.33 -0.76
C GLY A 112 -35.20 -21.20 -0.45
N GLN A 113 -34.51 -22.31 -0.15
CA GLN A 113 -33.05 -22.32 0.05
C GLN A 113 -32.25 -21.87 -1.19
N VAL A 114 -32.72 -22.15 -2.40
CA VAL A 114 -32.07 -21.72 -3.65
C VAL A 114 -32.24 -20.20 -3.82
N PHE A 115 -33.40 -19.66 -3.43
CA PHE A 115 -33.68 -18.23 -3.52
C PHE A 115 -32.86 -17.37 -2.55
N ASP A 116 -32.67 -17.85 -1.32
CA ASP A 116 -31.81 -17.21 -0.32
C ASP A 116 -30.34 -17.18 -0.81
N THR A 117 -29.87 -18.31 -1.35
CA THR A 117 -28.51 -18.43 -1.90
C THR A 117 -28.30 -17.55 -3.14
N ILE A 118 -29.31 -17.42 -4.02
CA ILE A 118 -29.26 -16.52 -5.19
C ILE A 118 -29.20 -15.05 -4.74
N SER A 119 -29.96 -14.68 -3.72
CA SER A 119 -29.95 -13.30 -3.20
C SER A 119 -28.60 -12.96 -2.60
N GLU A 120 -28.02 -13.87 -1.80
CA GLU A 120 -26.66 -13.74 -1.25
C GLU A 120 -25.59 -13.63 -2.37
N MET A 121 -25.72 -14.42 -3.43
CA MET A 121 -24.82 -14.38 -4.59
C MET A 121 -24.89 -13.04 -5.33
N LYS A 122 -26.10 -12.52 -5.57
CA LYS A 122 -26.30 -11.22 -6.25
C LYS A 122 -25.68 -10.08 -5.44
N GLU A 123 -25.90 -10.07 -4.13
CA GLU A 123 -25.35 -9.06 -3.23
C GLU A 123 -23.81 -9.12 -3.22
N ARG A 124 -23.23 -10.33 -3.13
CA ARG A 124 -21.77 -10.49 -3.18
C ARG A 124 -21.17 -10.16 -4.55
N HIS A 125 -21.82 -10.53 -5.65
CA HIS A 125 -21.34 -10.20 -6.99
C HIS A 125 -21.31 -8.68 -7.21
N ALA A 126 -22.32 -7.95 -6.73
CA ALA A 126 -22.32 -6.50 -6.75
C ALA A 126 -21.15 -5.91 -5.96
N ALA A 127 -20.91 -6.40 -4.74
CA ALA A 127 -19.78 -5.97 -3.91
C ALA A 127 -18.42 -6.26 -4.57
N VAL A 128 -18.24 -7.43 -5.16
CA VAL A 128 -17.00 -7.82 -5.87
C VAL A 128 -16.75 -6.93 -7.09
N LYS A 129 -17.78 -6.70 -7.92
CA LYS A 129 -17.68 -5.86 -9.11
C LYS A 129 -17.35 -4.41 -8.76
N GLU A 130 -17.85 -3.91 -7.63
CA GLU A 130 -17.52 -2.58 -7.13
C GLU A 130 -16.08 -2.51 -6.59
N ILE A 131 -15.66 -3.53 -5.85
CA ILE A 131 -14.27 -3.69 -5.43
C ILE A 131 -13.35 -3.68 -6.66
N GLU A 132 -13.64 -4.48 -7.69
CA GLU A 132 -12.88 -4.52 -8.96
C GLU A 132 -12.74 -3.14 -9.60
N LYS A 133 -13.82 -2.34 -9.63
CA LYS A 133 -13.78 -0.97 -10.15
C LYS A 133 -12.87 -0.08 -9.33
N GLY A 134 -13.00 -0.08 -8.00
CA GLY A 134 -12.14 0.71 -7.11
C GLY A 134 -10.66 0.30 -7.19
N LEU A 135 -10.41 -0.99 -7.45
CA LEU A 135 -9.08 -1.57 -7.57
C LEU A 135 -8.38 -1.27 -8.88
N TYR A 136 -9.11 -1.20 -9.98
CA TYR A 136 -8.54 -0.78 -11.26
C TYR A 136 -7.90 0.61 -11.10
N GLU A 137 -8.62 1.53 -10.45
CA GLU A 137 -8.13 2.87 -10.20
C GLU A 137 -7.01 2.91 -9.14
N LEU A 138 -7.06 2.06 -8.11
CA LEU A 138 -6.00 1.96 -7.11
C LEU A 138 -4.70 1.37 -7.68
N ASN A 139 -4.82 0.40 -8.59
CA ASN A 139 -3.69 -0.22 -9.28
C ASN A 139 -2.89 0.82 -10.08
N GLN A 140 -3.57 1.81 -10.67
CA GLN A 140 -2.90 2.93 -11.33
C GLN A 140 -2.04 3.73 -10.34
N VAL A 141 -2.58 4.08 -9.16
CA VAL A 141 -1.81 4.78 -8.11
C VAL A 141 -0.64 3.92 -7.60
N PHE A 142 -0.82 2.60 -7.51
CA PHE A 142 0.22 1.67 -7.09
C PHE A 142 1.39 1.57 -8.07
N LEU A 143 1.09 1.48 -9.37
CA LEU A 143 2.10 1.47 -10.44
C LEU A 143 2.90 2.77 -10.43
N GLU A 144 2.21 3.91 -10.36
CA GLU A 144 2.84 5.23 -10.28
C GLU A 144 3.72 5.38 -9.03
N MET A 145 3.25 4.88 -7.88
CA MET A 145 4.04 4.90 -6.64
C MET A 145 5.24 3.96 -6.65
N SER A 146 5.13 2.82 -7.33
CA SER A 146 6.24 1.88 -7.46
C SER A 146 7.39 2.51 -8.24
N MET A 147 7.08 3.21 -9.34
CA MET A 147 8.06 3.98 -10.10
C MET A 147 8.70 5.11 -9.28
N LEU A 148 7.91 5.84 -8.48
CA LEU A 148 8.42 6.94 -7.64
C LEU A 148 9.38 6.48 -6.52
N VAL A 149 9.22 5.25 -6.02
CA VAL A 149 10.07 4.70 -4.96
C VAL A 149 11.33 4.07 -5.53
N GLU A 150 11.23 3.35 -6.65
CA GLU A 150 12.35 2.64 -7.28
C GLU A 150 13.45 3.58 -7.77
N ALA A 151 13.07 4.77 -8.28
CA ALA A 151 14.02 5.80 -8.68
C ALA A 151 14.82 6.42 -7.51
N GLN A 152 14.48 6.14 -6.25
CA GLN A 152 15.02 6.84 -5.08
C GLN A 152 15.70 5.92 -4.03
N ASP A 153 15.78 4.61 -4.29
CA ASP A 153 16.33 3.65 -3.31
C ASP A 153 17.86 3.73 -3.18
N GLU A 154 18.57 4.09 -4.24
CA GLU A 154 20.03 4.23 -4.25
C GLU A 154 20.49 5.41 -3.37
N GLN A 155 19.78 6.54 -3.41
CA GLN A 155 20.09 7.71 -2.57
C GLN A 155 19.86 7.46 -1.08
N LEU A 156 18.94 6.56 -0.72
CA LEU A 156 18.63 6.24 0.67
C LEU A 156 19.76 5.44 1.34
N ASN A 157 20.37 4.51 0.59
CA ASN A 157 21.48 3.70 1.08
C ASN A 157 22.69 4.58 1.44
N ASP A 158 22.97 5.61 0.65
CA ASP A 158 24.05 6.57 0.93
C ASP A 158 23.79 7.43 2.18
N ILE A 159 22.54 7.80 2.43
CA ILE A 159 22.16 8.57 3.63
C ILE A 159 22.29 7.70 4.88
N GLN A 160 21.85 6.45 4.83
CA GLN A 160 21.93 5.53 5.97
C GLN A 160 23.39 5.26 6.35
N ARG A 161 24.28 5.16 5.35
CA ARG A 161 25.73 5.07 5.54
C ARG A 161 26.28 6.33 6.22
N GLN A 162 25.88 7.52 5.78
CA GLN A 162 26.38 8.78 6.35
C GLN A 162 25.83 9.09 7.74
N LEU A 163 24.57 8.76 8.03
CA LEU A 163 24.01 8.85 9.39
C LEU A 163 24.72 7.91 10.34
N SER A 164 25.09 6.71 9.88
CA SER A 164 25.87 5.77 10.68
C SER A 164 27.25 6.33 11.00
N GLN A 165 27.90 6.98 10.03
CA GLN A 165 29.18 7.68 10.22
C GLN A 165 29.05 8.89 11.15
N ALA A 166 28.03 9.73 10.97
CA ALA A 166 27.81 10.88 11.85
C ALA A 166 27.54 10.44 13.30
N LYS A 167 26.77 9.36 13.47
CA LYS A 167 26.51 8.76 14.79
C LYS A 167 27.79 8.23 15.43
N SER A 168 28.69 7.58 14.68
CA SER A 168 29.99 7.15 15.23
C SER A 168 30.84 8.36 15.62
N PHE A 169 30.95 9.38 14.77
CA PHE A 169 31.73 10.59 15.10
C PHE A 169 31.26 11.29 16.37
N VAL A 170 29.95 11.44 16.58
CA VAL A 170 29.41 12.05 17.81
C VAL A 170 29.70 11.18 19.02
N LYS A 171 29.55 9.85 18.87
CA LYS A 171 29.85 8.90 19.94
C LYS A 171 31.32 8.94 20.33
N ASP A 172 32.22 8.90 19.35
CA ASP A 172 33.67 8.94 19.56
C ASP A 172 34.09 10.28 20.20
N GLY A 173 33.48 11.39 19.76
CA GLY A 173 33.69 12.71 20.38
C GLY A 173 33.20 12.77 21.83
N MET A 174 32.06 12.15 22.13
CA MET A 174 31.52 12.06 23.50
C MET A 174 32.43 11.22 24.41
N GLU A 175 32.90 10.07 23.93
CA GLU A 175 33.83 9.21 24.66
C GLU A 175 35.18 9.91 24.91
N GLY A 176 35.67 10.68 23.92
CA GLY A 176 36.86 11.51 24.07
C GLY A 176 36.72 12.61 25.12
N LEU A 177 35.60 13.33 25.12
CA LEU A 177 35.32 14.35 26.15
C LEU A 177 35.22 13.74 27.55
N GLN A 178 34.52 12.61 27.69
CA GLN A 178 34.38 11.93 28.97
C GLN A 178 35.72 11.38 29.48
N SER A 179 36.57 10.87 28.58
CA SER A 179 37.92 10.43 28.94
C SER A 179 38.82 11.59 29.38
N THR A 180 38.64 12.78 28.78
CA THR A 180 39.36 14.00 29.13
C THR A 180 38.91 14.52 30.51
N GLU A 181 37.61 14.54 30.76
CA GLU A 181 37.02 14.93 32.05
C GLU A 181 37.53 14.02 33.19
N CYS A 182 37.56 12.69 33.00
CA CYS A 182 38.14 11.75 33.96
C CYS A 182 39.65 11.98 34.22
N GLN A 183 40.40 12.45 33.22
CA GLN A 183 41.82 12.77 33.38
C GLN A 183 42.06 14.11 34.09
N GLU A 184 41.16 15.08 33.93
CA GLU A 184 41.22 16.36 34.64
C GLU A 184 40.87 16.18 36.12
N THR A 185 39.81 15.44 36.46
CA THR A 185 39.48 15.14 37.87
C THR A 185 40.59 14.38 38.59
N SER A 186 41.27 13.47 37.88
CA SER A 186 42.40 12.70 38.45
C SER A 186 43.65 13.55 38.70
N LYS A 187 43.79 14.71 38.02
CA LYS A 187 44.90 15.66 38.21
C LYS A 187 44.62 16.69 39.28
N GLU A 188 43.36 16.99 39.58
CA GLU A 188 42.97 17.89 40.67
C GLU A 188 43.03 17.21 42.05
N ASP A 189 42.91 15.88 42.10
CA ASP A 189 42.99 15.08 43.33
C ASP A 189 44.42 14.62 43.71
N SER A 190 45.46 15.00 42.95
CA SER A 190 46.88 14.71 43.22
C SER A 190 47.67 15.97 43.60
#